data_AF-A0A929YGU1-F1
#
_entry.id   AF-A0A929YGU1-F1
#
_cell.length_a   1.000
_cell.length_b   1.000
_cell.length_c   1.000
_cell.angle_alpha   90.00
_cell.angle_beta   90.00
_cell.angle_gamma   90.00
#
_symmetry.space_group_name_H-M   'P 1'
#
loop_
_entity.id
_entity.type
_entity.pdbx_description
1 polymer ?
#
loop_
_entity_poly.entity_id
_entity_poly.type
_entity_poly.pdbx_seq_one_letter_code
_entity_poly.pdbx_strand_id
1 'polypeptide(L)'
;MVKDERNYLEIIALAQLTIQVDRYIRETEIARPKPRSIDKMLSDVGLKTNDIAKLLGKTERAVQMQIASDSKTKKNKTLEKVKGESTK
;
A
#
# COMPACT_ATOMS: atom_id res chain seq x y z
N MET A 1 10.87 0.30 29.41
CA MET A 1 10.58 1.32 28.39
C MET A 1 11.48 1.23 27.14
N VAL A 2 12.66 0.60 27.17
CA VAL A 2 13.61 0.55 26.03
C VAL A 2 13.22 -0.41 24.87
N LYS A 3 12.26 -1.31 25.07
CA LYS A 3 11.82 -2.27 24.02
C LYS A 3 10.88 -1.63 22.98
N ASP A 4 10.04 -0.68 23.39
CA ASP A 4 9.08 -0.03 22.50
C ASP A 4 9.74 0.95 21.53
N GLU A 5 10.78 1.68 21.97
CA GLU A 5 11.51 2.62 21.11
C GLU A 5 12.31 1.92 20.00
N ARG A 6 12.92 0.76 20.31
CA ARG A 6 13.62 -0.05 19.30
C ARG A 6 12.68 -0.53 18.21
N ASN A 7 11.48 -1.00 18.61
CA ASN A 7 10.43 -1.41 17.68
C ASN A 7 9.94 -0.23 16.82
N TYR A 8 9.83 0.97 17.40
CA TYR A 8 9.37 2.15 16.66
C TYR A 8 10.39 2.63 15.61
N LEU A 9 11.69 2.64 15.93
CA LEU A 9 12.73 3.00 14.97
C LEU A 9 12.83 1.98 13.83
N GLU A 10 12.69 0.70 14.13
CA GLU A 10 12.62 -0.38 13.12
C GLU A 10 11.43 -0.17 12.17
N ILE A 11 10.26 0.18 12.72
CA ILE A 11 9.05 0.48 11.94
C ILE A 11 9.28 1.68 11.01
N ILE A 12 9.90 2.76 11.50
CA ILE A 12 10.21 3.94 10.67
C ILE A 12 11.20 3.57 9.55
N ALA A 13 12.27 2.84 9.89
CA ALA A 13 13.29 2.44 8.93
C ALA A 13 12.70 1.55 7.83
N LEU A 14 11.85 0.58 8.19
CA LEU A 14 11.16 -0.29 7.25
C LEU A 14 10.23 0.51 6.33
N ALA A 15 9.48 1.47 6.89
CA ALA A 15 8.58 2.33 6.11
C ALA A 15 9.35 3.19 5.10
N GLN A 16 10.46 3.82 5.53
CA GLN A 16 11.30 4.64 4.68
C GLN A 16 11.94 3.82 3.55
N LEU A 17 12.51 2.65 3.87
CA LEU A 17 13.09 1.75 2.88
C LEU A 17 12.06 1.32 1.84
N THR A 18 10.85 0.97 2.28
CA THR A 18 9.76 0.56 1.39
C THR A 18 9.39 1.67 0.41
N ILE A 19 9.28 2.92 0.89
CA ILE A 19 8.96 4.09 0.06
C ILE A 19 10.10 4.36 -0.94
N GLN A 20 11.36 4.29 -0.50
CA GLN A 20 12.51 4.54 -1.36
C GLN A 20 12.64 3.48 -2.47
N VAL A 21 12.47 2.20 -2.13
CA VAL A 21 12.50 1.11 -3.11
C VAL A 21 11.35 1.24 -4.11
N ASP A 22 10.13 1.54 -3.64
CA ASP A 22 9.00 1.76 -4.54
C ASP A 22 9.25 2.92 -5.50
N ARG A 23 9.79 4.03 -5.00
CA ARG A 23 10.16 5.19 -5.80
C ARG A 23 11.21 4.82 -6.85
N TYR A 24 12.28 4.13 -6.45
CA TYR A 24 13.34 3.70 -7.36
C TYR A 24 12.80 2.81 -8.50
N ILE A 25 11.94 1.84 -8.18
CA ILE A 25 11.34 0.95 -9.18
C ILE A 25 10.45 1.72 -10.17
N ARG A 26 9.75 2.77 -9.72
CA ARG A 26 8.92 3.62 -10.59
C ARG A 26 9.77 4.50 -11.49
N GLU A 27 10.82 5.12 -10.96
CA GLU A 27 11.70 6.03 -11.70
C GLU A 27 12.56 5.30 -12.74
N THR A 28 12.95 4.06 -12.46
CA THR A 28 13.80 3.25 -13.36
C THR A 28 13.03 2.43 -14.39
N GLU A 29 11.69 2.43 -14.33
CA GLU A 29 10.79 1.60 -15.15
C GLU A 29 11.06 0.08 -15.15
N ILE A 30 11.95 -0.43 -14.29
CA ILE A 30 12.41 -1.83 -14.30
C ILE A 30 11.24 -2.83 -14.26
N ALA A 31 10.17 -2.52 -13.53
CA ALA A 31 9.06 -3.45 -13.30
C ALA A 31 7.64 -2.89 -13.49
N ARG A 32 7.48 -1.65 -13.97
CA ARG A 32 6.18 -0.94 -14.12
C ARG A 32 5.13 -1.35 -13.08
N PRO A 33 5.39 -1.12 -11.79
CA PRO A 33 4.56 -1.65 -10.72
C PRO A 33 3.14 -1.10 -10.82
N LYS A 34 2.15 -1.94 -10.54
CA LYS A 34 0.75 -1.51 -10.51
C LYS A 34 0.58 -0.35 -9.52
N PRO A 35 -0.25 0.66 -9.85
CA PRO A 35 -0.60 1.70 -8.89
C PRO A 35 -1.18 1.10 -7.62
N ARG A 36 -0.64 1.52 -6.48
CA ARG A 36 -1.00 1.11 -5.12
C ARG A 36 -0.75 2.28 -4.18
N SER A 37 -1.55 2.38 -3.13
CA SER A 37 -1.40 3.39 -2.08
C SER A 37 -0.20 3.09 -1.18
N ILE A 38 0.30 4.13 -0.50
CA ILE A 38 1.35 3.98 0.52
C ILE A 38 0.86 3.06 1.65
N ASP A 39 -0.40 3.19 2.06
CA ASP A 39 -1.05 2.32 3.04
C ASP A 39 -0.94 0.84 2.66
N LYS A 40 -1.18 0.52 1.37
CA LYS A 40 -1.06 -0.84 0.86
C LYS A 40 0.39 -1.32 0.81
N MET A 41 1.32 -0.46 0.40
CA MET A 41 2.75 -0.81 0.36
C MET A 41 3.30 -1.16 1.74
N LEU A 42 2.97 -0.35 2.75
CA LEU A 42 3.40 -0.58 4.13
C LEU A 42 2.75 -1.85 4.71
N SER A 43 1.49 -2.11 4.37
CA SER A 43 0.81 -3.35 4.75
C SER A 43 1.44 -4.58 4.10
N ASP A 44 1.86 -4.51 2.85
CA ASP A 44 2.45 -5.64 2.11
C ASP A 44 3.82 -6.07 2.68
N VAL A 45 4.56 -5.15 3.30
CA VAL A 45 5.83 -5.45 4.00
C VAL A 45 5.63 -5.81 5.49
N GLY A 46 4.37 -5.95 5.93
CA GLY A 46 4.03 -6.49 7.26
C GLY A 46 3.77 -5.46 8.36
N LEU A 47 3.71 -4.16 8.06
CA LEU A 47 3.32 -3.18 9.09
C LEU A 47 1.85 -3.36 9.48
N LYS A 48 1.57 -3.22 10.78
CA LYS A 48 0.21 -3.27 11.30
C LYS A 48 -0.53 -1.97 11.01
N THR A 49 -1.85 -2.05 10.84
CA THR A 49 -2.74 -0.90 10.60
C THR A 49 -2.50 0.25 11.57
N ASN A 50 -2.31 -0.04 12.85
CA ASN A 50 -2.15 0.97 13.91
C ASN A 50 -0.82 1.72 13.75
N ASP A 51 0.24 1.03 13.33
CA ASP A 51 1.54 1.64 13.08
C ASP A 51 1.49 2.50 11.81
N ILE A 52 0.85 2.01 10.75
CA ILE A 52 0.62 2.76 9.52
C ILE A 52 -0.21 4.04 9.81
N ALA A 53 -1.27 3.93 10.62
CA ALA A 53 -2.10 5.06 11.01
C ALA A 53 -1.29 6.15 11.71
N LYS A 54 -0.44 5.77 12.67
CA LYS A 54 0.47 6.68 13.37
C LYS A 54 1.49 7.31 12.43
N LEU A 55 2.14 6.51 11.57
CA LEU A 55 3.15 7.00 10.62
C LEU A 55 2.58 7.99 9.60
N LEU A 56 1.36 7.75 9.12
CA LEU A 56 0.73 8.55 8.06
C LEU A 56 -0.17 9.67 8.60
N GLY A 57 -0.34 9.79 9.93
CA GLY A 57 -1.27 10.76 10.52
C GLY A 57 -2.74 10.50 10.16
N LYS A 58 -3.12 9.22 9.99
CA LYS A 58 -4.47 8.79 9.60
C LYS A 58 -5.17 8.06 10.74
N THR A 59 -6.48 7.87 10.62
CA THR A 59 -7.21 6.94 11.49
C THR A 59 -7.03 5.49 11.01
N GLU A 60 -7.05 4.52 11.93
CA GLU A 60 -6.97 3.09 11.56
C GLU A 60 -8.05 2.69 10.56
N ARG A 61 -9.28 3.21 10.73
CA ARG A 61 -10.39 2.98 9.80
C ARG A 61 -10.08 3.50 8.40
N ALA A 62 -9.47 4.68 8.27
CA ALA A 62 -9.09 5.23 6.97
C ALA A 62 -8.04 4.35 6.28
N VAL A 63 -7.05 3.85 7.03
CA VAL A 63 -6.03 2.91 6.52
C VAL A 63 -6.67 1.61 6.03
N GLN A 64 -7.56 1.00 6.83
CA GLN A 64 -8.27 -0.22 6.44
C GLN A 64 -9.11 -0.04 5.17
N MET A 65 -9.83 1.09 5.07
CA MET A 65 -10.61 1.42 3.88
C MET A 65 -9.73 1.57 2.64
N GLN A 66 -8.56 2.20 2.77
CA GLN A 66 -7.62 2.38 1.66
C GLN A 66 -7.00 1.05 1.21
N ILE A 67 -6.62 0.18 2.14
CA ILE A 67 -6.08 -1.15 1.82
C ILE A 67 -7.15 -2.01 1.12
N ALA A 68 -8.41 -1.91 1.58
CA ALA A 68 -9.54 -2.63 0.99
C ALA A 68 -9.89 -2.12 -0.40
N SER A 69 -9.81 -0.81 -0.66
CA SER A 69 -10.09 -0.23 -1.98
C SER A 69 -9.05 -0.65 -3.02
N ASP A 70 -7.76 -0.64 -2.68
CA ASP A 70 -6.68 -1.11 -3.56
C ASP A 70 -6.84 -2.58 -3.97
N SER A 71 -7.42 -3.40 -3.09
CA SER A 71 -7.70 -4.82 -3.38
C SER A 71 -8.88 -4.99 -4.35
N LYS A 72 -9.86 -4.08 -4.31
CA LYS A 72 -11.09 -4.12 -5.14
C LYS A 72 -10.88 -3.63 -6.56
N THR A 73 -9.86 -2.83 -6.84
CA THR A 73 -9.53 -2.36 -8.21
C THR A 73 -9.33 -3.50 -9.21
N LYS A 74 -9.05 -4.73 -8.73
CA LYS A 74 -9.00 -5.96 -9.53
C LYS A 74 -10.35 -6.40 -10.14
N LYS A 75 -11.49 -6.03 -9.56
CA LYS A 75 -12.80 -6.58 -9.95
C LYS A 75 -13.50 -5.78 -11.06
N ASN A 76 -13.36 -4.45 -11.05
CA ASN A 76 -14.13 -3.59 -11.97
C ASN A 76 -13.57 -3.55 -13.41
N LYS A 77 -12.24 -3.59 -13.61
CA LYS A 77 -11.66 -3.60 -14.96
C LYS A 77 -12.02 -4.84 -15.78
N THR A 78 -12.25 -5.98 -15.11
CA THR A 78 -12.67 -7.22 -15.77
C THR A 78 -14.13 -7.18 -16.17
N LEU A 79 -15.00 -6.57 -15.35
CA LEU A 79 -16.44 -6.44 -15.63
C LEU A 79 -16.75 -5.45 -16.76
N GLU A 80 -15.96 -4.37 -16.90
CA GLU A 80 -16.11 -3.43 -18.02
C GLU A 80 -15.68 -4.02 -19.37
N LYS A 81 -14.64 -4.87 -19.40
CA LYS A 81 -14.23 -5.57 -20.62
C LYS A 81 -15.31 -6.54 -21.12
N VAL A 82 -15.91 -7.32 -20.22
CA VAL A 82 -16.93 -8.32 -20.58
C VAL A 82 -18.21 -7.68 -21.11
N LYS A 83 -18.58 -6.47 -20.66
CA LYS A 83 -19.74 -5.73 -21.20
C LYS A 83 -19.53 -5.18 -22.62
N GLY A 84 -18.28 -4.90 -23.03
CA GLY A 84 -17.98 -4.38 -24.37
C GLY A 84 -17.87 -5.44 -25.47
N GLU A 85 -17.65 -6.71 -25.10
CA GLU A 85 -17.55 -7.83 -26.03
C GLU A 85 -18.90 -8.53 -26.29
N SER A 86 -19.89 -8.34 -25.41
CA SER A 86 -21.23 -8.95 -25.56
C SER A 86 -22.21 -8.13 -26.44
N THR A 87 -21.80 -6.97 -26.97
CA THR A 87 -22.62 -6.07 -27.79
C THR A 87 -22.04 -5.82 -29.19
N LYS A 88 -21.13 -6.68 -29.67
CA LYS A 88 -20.65 -6.67 -31.06
C LYS A 88 -21.05 -7.93 -31.80
#